data_AF-A0A538KYJ0-F1
#
_entry.id   AF-A0A538KYJ0-F1
#
_cell.length_a   1.000
_cell.length_b   1.000
_cell.length_c   1.000
_cell.angle_alpha   90.00
_cell.angle_beta   90.00
_cell.angle_gamma   90.00
#
_symmetry.space_group_name_H-M   'P 1'
#
loop_
_entity.id
_entity.type
_entity.pdbx_description
1 polymer ?
#
loop_
_entity_poly.entity_id
_entity_poly.type
_entity_poly.pdbx_seq_one_letter_code
_entity_poly.pdbx_strand_id
1 'polypeptide(L)'
;MQEFARDLAALVVPQAGRVVATGDPWEPWRLVDGDGVVVEPVAAYLRDLQAAGRSTATARSYALDLLRWLRFLWAVEVGWDRATRVEARDFCRWLLVVGKPTWVHWRH
;
A
#
# COMPACT_ATOMS: atom_id res chain seq x y z
N MET A 1 25.33 11.06 10.59
CA MET A 1 24.74 10.84 9.25
C MET A 1 23.67 11.90 9.04
N GLN A 2 23.75 12.69 7.96
CA GLN A 2 22.73 13.67 7.63
C GLN A 2 21.45 12.94 7.24
N GLU A 3 20.40 13.09 8.04
CA GLU A 3 19.04 12.67 7.72
C GLU A 3 18.54 13.66 6.66
N PHE A 4 18.77 13.36 5.38
CA PHE A 4 18.10 14.05 4.29
C PHE A 4 16.61 13.74 4.43
N ALA A 5 15.88 14.62 5.11
CA ALA A 5 14.43 14.52 5.22
C ALA A 5 13.87 14.52 3.79
N ARG A 6 13.36 13.36 3.34
CA ARG A 6 12.70 13.22 2.04
C ARG A 6 11.56 14.25 1.99
N ASP A 7 11.42 14.99 0.88
CA ASP A 7 10.27 15.86 0.69
C ASP A 7 9.04 15.01 0.39
N LEU A 8 8.35 14.60 1.46
CA LEU A 8 7.17 13.75 1.39
C LEU A 8 5.98 14.47 0.77
N ALA A 9 5.97 15.81 0.72
CA ALA A 9 4.89 16.58 0.11
C ALA A 9 5.03 16.61 -1.42
N ALA A 10 6.25 16.60 -1.94
CA ALA A 10 6.56 16.52 -3.37
C ALA A 10 6.64 15.07 -3.90
N LEU A 11 6.56 14.05 -3.04
CA LEU A 11 6.70 12.65 -3.42
C LEU A 11 5.56 12.21 -4.36
N VAL A 12 5.89 11.99 -5.63
CA VAL A 12 4.99 11.40 -6.63
C VAL A 12 4.99 9.90 -6.46
N VAL A 13 3.91 9.36 -5.91
CA VAL A 13 3.72 7.90 -5.77
C VAL A 13 3.03 7.37 -7.03
N PRO A 14 3.68 6.54 -7.86
CA PRO A 14 3.08 6.02 -9.07
C PRO A 14 1.89 5.12 -8.74
N GLN A 15 0.87 5.12 -9.60
CA GLN A 15 -0.26 4.18 -9.51
C GLN A 15 0.14 2.77 -10.00
N ALA A 16 1.35 2.32 -9.65
CA ALA A 16 1.86 1.00 -9.98
C ALA A 16 1.13 -0.09 -9.20
N GLY A 17 0.98 -1.27 -9.80
CA GLY A 17 0.31 -2.40 -9.17
C GLY A 17 -1.19 -2.23 -8.95
N ARG A 18 -1.87 -3.33 -8.66
CA ARG A 18 -3.32 -3.37 -8.44
C ARG A 18 -3.72 -4.59 -7.61
N VAL A 19 -4.84 -4.47 -6.92
CA VAL A 19 -5.54 -5.61 -6.31
C VAL A 19 -6.55 -6.14 -7.33
N VAL A 20 -6.45 -7.42 -7.67
CA VAL A 20 -7.33 -8.11 -8.61
C VAL A 20 -8.19 -9.13 -7.89
N ALA A 21 -9.46 -9.21 -8.26
CA ALA A 21 -10.33 -10.33 -7.91
C ALA A 21 -9.94 -11.53 -8.78
N THR A 22 -9.76 -12.70 -8.17
CA THR A 22 -9.34 -13.92 -8.90
C THR A 22 -10.52 -14.82 -9.27
N GLY A 23 -11.62 -14.74 -8.51
CA GLY A 23 -12.72 -15.71 -8.58
C GLY A 23 -12.45 -17.03 -7.86
N ASP A 24 -11.26 -17.22 -7.29
CA ASP A 24 -10.89 -18.40 -6.50
C ASP A 24 -11.36 -18.21 -5.03
N PRO A 25 -12.18 -19.13 -4.47
CA PRO A 25 -12.58 -19.06 -3.06
C PRO A 25 -11.43 -19.07 -2.05
N TRP A 26 -10.29 -19.67 -2.40
CA TRP A 26 -9.10 -19.83 -1.55
C TRP A 26 -8.06 -18.72 -1.75
N GLU A 27 -8.19 -17.95 -2.82
CA GLU A 27 -7.32 -16.81 -3.12
C GLU A 27 -8.13 -15.66 -3.73
N PRO A 28 -9.20 -15.16 -3.08
CA PRO A 28 -10.18 -14.28 -3.71
C PRO A 28 -9.60 -12.94 -4.17
N TRP A 29 -8.47 -12.53 -3.57
CA TRP A 29 -7.76 -11.29 -3.90
C TRP A 29 -6.29 -11.57 -4.08
N ARG A 30 -5.72 -10.98 -5.14
CA ARG A 30 -4.29 -11.01 -5.43
C ARG A 30 -3.78 -9.60 -5.63
N LEU A 31 -2.63 -9.30 -5.04
CA LEU A 31 -1.93 -8.05 -5.29
C LEU A 31 -0.82 -8.31 -6.30
N VAL A 32 -0.83 -7.55 -7.40
CA VAL A 32 0.23 -7.56 -8.41
C VAL A 32 0.97 -6.23 -8.45
N ASP A 33 2.25 -6.27 -8.80
CA ASP A 33 3.10 -5.08 -8.96
C ASP A 33 2.89 -4.38 -10.33
N GLY A 34 3.75 -3.40 -10.63
CA GLY A 34 3.71 -2.63 -11.87
C GLY A 34 3.86 -3.48 -13.14
N ASP A 35 4.58 -4.59 -13.04
CA ASP A 35 4.82 -5.55 -14.12
C ASP A 35 3.75 -6.65 -14.18
N GLY A 36 2.78 -6.62 -13.25
CA GLY A 36 1.71 -7.60 -13.17
C GLY A 36 2.14 -8.90 -12.46
N VAL A 37 3.31 -8.92 -11.82
CA VAL A 37 3.81 -10.06 -11.07
C VAL A 37 3.20 -10.06 -9.67
N VAL A 38 2.89 -11.24 -9.15
CA VAL A 38 2.31 -11.40 -7.82
C VAL A 38 3.31 -10.98 -6.75
N VAL A 39 2.85 -10.15 -5.81
CA VAL A 39 3.64 -9.81 -4.64
C VAL A 39 3.47 -10.91 -3.59
N GLU A 40 4.31 -11.94 -3.68
CA GLU A 40 4.23 -13.18 -2.86
C GLU A 40 4.05 -12.96 -1.35
N PRO A 41 4.76 -12.01 -0.69
CA PRO A 41 4.55 -11.74 0.74
C PRO A 41 3.10 -11.32 1.06
N VAL A 42 2.46 -10.57 0.17
CA VAL A 42 1.06 -10.17 0.34
C VAL A 42 0.14 -11.37 0.12
N ALA A 43 0.41 -12.19 -0.90
CA ALA A 43 -0.37 -13.40 -1.14
C ALA A 43 -0.31 -14.36 0.06
N ALA A 44 0.86 -14.55 0.67
CA ALA A 44 1.03 -15.34 1.88
C ALA A 44 0.20 -14.78 3.05
N TYR A 45 0.30 -13.47 3.31
CA TYR A 45 -0.47 -12.82 4.36
C TYR A 45 -1.99 -12.93 4.17
N LEU A 46 -2.49 -12.78 2.94
CA LEU A 46 -3.91 -12.92 2.64
C LEU A 46 -4.41 -14.36 2.83
N ARG A 47 -3.57 -15.36 2.55
CA ARG A 47 -3.88 -16.77 2.86
C ARG A 47 -3.95 -17.01 4.37
N ASP A 48 -3.05 -16.41 5.15
CA ASP A 48 -3.08 -16.51 6.61
C ASP A 48 -4.34 -15.84 7.19
N LEU A 49 -4.78 -14.70 6.65
CA LEU A 49 -6.03 -14.07 7.05
C LEU A 49 -7.24 -14.96 6.77
N GLN A 50 -7.28 -15.64 5.63
CA GLN A 50 -8.34 -16.60 5.32
C GLN A 50 -8.31 -17.80 6.25
N ALA A 51 -7.13 -18.37 6.51
CA ALA A 51 -6.95 -19.48 7.45
C ALA A 51 -7.41 -19.09 8.87
N ALA A 52 -7.25 -17.82 9.25
CA ALA A 52 -7.78 -17.25 10.49
C ALA A 52 -9.29 -16.94 10.47
N GLY A 53 -10.02 -17.33 9.42
CA GLY A 53 -11.46 -17.14 9.29
C GLY A 53 -11.90 -15.71 9.01
N ARG A 54 -11.01 -14.84 8.49
CA ARG A 54 -11.36 -13.46 8.14
C ARG A 54 -12.17 -13.41 6.85
N SER A 55 -13.09 -12.46 6.77
CA SER A 55 -13.96 -12.32 5.60
C SER A 55 -13.17 -11.90 4.36
N THR A 56 -13.70 -12.24 3.18
CA THR A 56 -13.15 -11.79 1.89
C THR A 56 -13.13 -10.27 1.77
N ALA A 57 -14.08 -9.57 2.40
CA ALA A 57 -14.11 -8.11 2.47
C ALA A 57 -12.95 -7.56 3.32
N THR A 58 -12.66 -8.20 4.46
CA THR A 58 -11.48 -7.86 5.29
C THR A 58 -10.19 -8.08 4.49
N ALA A 59 -10.03 -9.25 3.85
CA ALA A 59 -8.85 -9.53 3.02
C ALA A 59 -8.66 -8.47 1.91
N ARG A 60 -9.76 -8.02 1.28
CA ARG A 60 -9.73 -6.95 0.28
C ARG A 60 -9.21 -5.64 0.85
N SER A 61 -9.73 -5.20 1.99
CA SER A 61 -9.33 -3.94 2.63
C SER A 61 -7.83 -3.99 2.98
N TYR A 62 -7.37 -5.08 3.56
CA TYR A 62 -5.94 -5.28 3.83
C TYR A 62 -5.09 -5.27 2.56
N ALA A 63 -5.52 -5.92 1.48
CA ALA A 63 -4.82 -5.88 0.20
C ALA A 63 -4.70 -4.45 -0.35
N LEU A 64 -5.76 -3.64 -0.23
CA LEU A 64 -5.76 -2.24 -0.67
C LEU A 64 -4.83 -1.37 0.19
N ASP A 65 -4.80 -1.58 1.50
CA ASP A 65 -3.90 -0.87 2.42
C ASP A 65 -2.43 -1.25 2.16
N LEU A 66 -2.16 -2.55 1.96
CA LEU A 66 -0.83 -3.05 1.58
C LEU A 66 -0.39 -2.51 0.21
N LEU A 67 -1.31 -2.35 -0.75
CA LEU A 67 -0.99 -1.72 -2.03
C LEU A 67 -0.55 -0.26 -1.87
N ARG A 68 -1.20 0.51 -0.98
CA ARG A 68 -0.77 1.89 -0.70
C ARG A 68 0.63 1.92 -0.09
N TRP A 69 0.90 1.03 0.84
CA TRP A 69 2.22 0.89 1.47
C TRP A 69 3.30 0.50 0.45
N LEU A 70 3.06 -0.52 -0.37
CA LEU A 70 4.01 -0.98 -1.38
C LEU A 70 4.29 0.09 -2.44
N ARG A 71 3.26 0.82 -2.88
CA ARG A 71 3.44 1.96 -3.80
C ARG A 71 4.33 3.04 -3.21
N PHE A 72 4.14 3.37 -1.93
CA PHE A 72 5.01 4.30 -1.24
C PHE A 72 6.46 3.79 -1.20
N LEU A 73 6.66 2.52 -0.83
CA LEU A 73 7.97 1.89 -0.80
C LEU A 73 8.67 1.88 -2.16
N TRP A 74 7.96 1.57 -3.24
CA TRP A 74 8.47 1.65 -4.61
C TRP A 74 8.86 3.07 -4.98
N ALA A 75 8.07 4.08 -4.59
CA ALA A 75 8.35 5.49 -4.87
C ALA A 75 9.61 5.99 -4.14
N VAL A 76 9.93 5.44 -2.96
CA VAL A 76 11.16 5.76 -2.21
C VAL A 76 12.29 4.75 -2.45
N GLU A 77 12.11 3.84 -3.42
CA GLU A 77 13.08 2.81 -3.83
C GLU A 77 13.55 1.89 -2.69
N VAL A 78 12.66 1.62 -1.73
CA VAL A 78 12.94 0.71 -0.60
C VAL A 78 12.18 -0.61 -0.80
N GLY A 79 12.91 -1.72 -0.73
CA GLY A 79 12.30 -3.06 -0.70
C GLY A 79 11.53 -3.27 0.61
N TRP A 80 10.40 -3.98 0.56
CA TRP A 80 9.59 -4.26 1.75
C TRP A 80 10.37 -5.00 2.85
N ASP A 81 11.35 -5.82 2.48
CA ASP A 81 12.24 -6.57 3.35
C ASP A 81 13.30 -5.69 4.04
N ARG A 82 13.56 -4.51 3.48
CA ARG A 82 14.50 -3.51 4.00
C ARG A 82 13.81 -2.33 4.68
N ALA A 83 12.48 -2.27 4.64
CA ALA A 83 11.72 -1.17 5.22
C ALA A 83 11.88 -1.14 6.74
N THR A 84 12.20 0.04 7.27
CA THR A 84 12.39 0.24 8.70
C THR A 84 11.26 1.08 9.30
N ARG A 85 11.37 1.40 10.59
CA ARG A 85 10.45 2.35 11.24
C ARG A 85 10.52 3.75 10.61
N VAL A 86 11.62 4.11 9.95
CA VAL A 86 11.77 5.39 9.25
C VAL A 86 10.79 5.44 8.08
N GLU A 87 10.79 4.43 7.21
CA GLU A 87 9.85 4.35 6.09
C GLU A 87 8.40 4.30 6.57
N ALA A 88 8.11 3.57 7.66
CA ALA A 88 6.76 3.52 8.22
C ALA A 88 6.29 4.89 8.74
N ARG A 89 7.16 5.63 9.44
CA ARG A 89 6.90 7.01 9.89
C ARG A 89 6.64 7.93 8.71
N ASP A 90 7.48 7.84 7.68
CA ASP A 90 7.39 8.68 6.50
C ASP A 90 6.12 8.38 5.70
N PHE A 91 5.71 7.12 5.59
CA PHE A 91 4.43 6.74 5.00
C PHE A 91 3.24 7.29 5.76
N CYS A 92 3.22 7.19 7.10
CA CYS A 92 2.16 7.79 7.91
C CYS A 92 2.09 9.30 7.72
N ARG A 93 3.24 10.00 7.66
CA ARG A 93 3.31 11.43 7.36
C ARG A 93 2.80 11.74 5.96
N TRP A 94 3.19 10.94 4.97
CA TRP A 94 2.72 11.07 3.59
C TRP A 94 1.19 10.90 3.50
N LEU A 95 0.60 9.90 4.15
CA LEU A 95 -0.86 9.70 4.21
C LEU A 95 -1.61 10.91 4.77
N LEU A 96 -1.04 11.62 5.76
CA LEU A 96 -1.64 12.84 6.31
C LEU A 96 -1.60 14.03 5.34
N VAL A 97 -0.72 14.01 4.34
CA VAL A 97 -0.61 15.05 3.32
C VAL A 97 -1.51 14.73 2.13
N VAL A 98 -1.45 13.50 1.60
CA VAL A 98 -2.25 13.09 0.43
C VAL A 98 -3.72 12.79 0.75
N GLY A 99 -4.03 12.46 2.01
CA GLY A 99 -5.37 12.14 2.46
C GLY A 99 -6.21 13.35 2.87
N LYS A 100 -5.65 14.57 2.87
CA LYS A 100 -6.44 15.78 3.07
C LYS A 100 -7.27 16.03 1.81
N PRO A 101 -8.62 15.96 1.88
CA PRO A 101 -9.42 16.52 0.80
C PRO A 101 -9.02 17.98 0.68
N THR A 102 -8.65 18.43 -0.52
CA THR A 102 -8.61 19.85 -0.81
C THR A 102 -10.05 20.35 -0.69
N TRP A 103 -10.46 20.70 0.53
CA TRP A 103 -11.74 21.36 0.76
C TRP A 103 -11.66 22.71 0.07
N VAL A 104 -12.13 22.77 -1.17
CA VAL A 104 -12.59 23.99 -1.80
C VAL A 104 -13.79 24.45 -0.98
N HIS A 105 -13.49 25.27 0.04
CA HIS A 105 -14.49 26.00 0.80
C HIS A 105 -15.20 26.96 -0.14
N TRP A 106 -16.37 26.56 -0.63
CA TRP A 106 -17.26 27.43 -1.41
C TRP A 106 -17.75 28.56 -0.50
N ARG A 107 -17.36 29.80 -0.82
CA ARG A 107 -18.08 31.01 -0.41
C ARG A 107 -18.87 31.51 -1.62
N HIS A 108 -20.19 31.43 -1.53
CA HIS A 108 -21.11 32.29 -2.27
C HIS A 108 -21.80 33.20 -1.28
#